data_AF-A0A914JPD8-F1
#
_entry.id   AF-A0A914JPD8-F1
#
_cell.length_a   1.000
_cell.length_b   1.000
_cell.length_c   1.000
_cell.angle_alpha   90.00
_cell.angle_beta   90.00
_cell.angle_gamma   90.00
#
_symmetry.space_group_name_H-M   'P 1'
#
loop_
_entity.id
_entity.type
_entity.pdbx_description
1 polymer ?
#
loop_
_entity_poly.entity_id
_entity_poly.type
_entity_poly.pdbx_seq_one_letter_code
_entity_poly.pdbx_strand_id
1 'polypeptide(L)'
;MDITQNFGNSSIKISYDNRRTLLSSHPFHTVYEQFSKNDLPENVSTSFGGNGTITVKIYQNTTMPTIDLNDLEQYQAEELLLNEDRTLRQMLEIILSQNAVDSGNYDVVRRSELYRKHENKIGYGLCTRVGSSKGVRIIETETKKPNGEVMKEIKPALVIDFKKSPFYCSGKFIDLVTEFLNGYRGNEEEAYREAEKVFKNIRLTPIYQKNRVLQFTKFTSQPFSKLE
;
A
#
# COMPACT_ATOMS: atom_id res chain seq x y z
N MET A 1 7.11 18.97 15.00
CA MET A 1 7.94 18.33 16.06
C MET A 1 8.03 16.85 15.71
N ASP A 2 9.23 16.29 15.71
CA ASP A 2 9.51 14.96 15.16
C ASP A 2 8.91 13.87 16.06
N ILE A 3 8.04 12.99 15.52
CA ILE A 3 7.40 11.89 16.29
C ILE A 3 8.47 10.97 16.91
N THR A 4 9.69 11.01 16.38
CA THR A 4 10.89 10.39 16.94
C THR A 4 11.26 10.90 18.34
N GLN A 5 10.79 12.05 18.83
CA GLN A 5 11.14 12.53 20.17
C GLN A 5 10.52 11.70 21.30
N ASN A 6 9.38 11.04 21.08
CA ASN A 6 8.85 10.02 22.01
C ASN A 6 9.34 8.59 21.70
N PHE A 7 10.03 8.40 20.58
CA PHE A 7 10.70 7.15 20.19
C PHE A 7 12.23 7.29 20.18
N GLY A 8 12.76 8.26 20.94
CA GLY A 8 14.12 8.81 20.85
C GLY A 8 15.26 7.90 21.28
N ASN A 9 15.06 6.59 21.25
CA ASN A 9 16.12 5.60 21.33
C ASN A 9 16.22 4.90 19.97
N SER A 10 17.44 4.85 19.42
CA SER A 10 17.79 4.10 18.20
C SER A 10 17.53 2.58 18.27
N SER A 11 16.90 2.10 19.34
CA SER A 11 16.51 0.70 19.59
C SER A 11 15.05 0.38 19.23
N ILE A 12 14.16 1.37 19.11
CA ILE A 12 12.74 1.13 18.83
C ILE A 12 12.51 1.05 17.32
N LYS A 13 12.15 -0.15 16.85
CA LYS A 13 11.79 -0.41 15.45
C LYS A 13 10.28 -0.44 15.33
N ILE A 14 9.74 0.37 14.44
CA ILE A 14 8.31 0.47 14.17
C ILE A 14 8.05 -0.08 12.77
N SER A 15 6.94 -0.81 12.59
CA SER A 15 6.46 -1.21 11.28
C SER A 15 4.95 -0.99 11.19
N TYR A 16 4.47 -0.58 10.02
CA TYR A 16 3.10 -0.12 9.83
C TYR A 16 2.53 -0.66 8.53
N ASP A 17 1.28 -1.15 8.56
CA ASP A 17 0.61 -1.72 7.38
C ASP A 17 0.00 -0.67 6.44
N ASN A 18 0.30 0.62 6.65
CA ASN A 18 -0.28 1.75 5.94
C ASN A 18 -1.82 1.87 6.08
N ARG A 19 -2.42 1.21 7.09
CA ARG A 19 -3.86 1.27 7.37
C ARG A 19 -4.20 1.49 8.84
N ARG A 20 -3.97 0.49 9.69
CA ARG A 20 -4.45 0.46 11.08
C ARG A 20 -3.54 -0.30 12.04
N THR A 21 -2.63 -1.13 11.53
CA THR A 21 -1.81 -2.01 12.37
C THR A 21 -0.41 -1.46 12.46
N LEU A 22 -0.01 -1.10 13.68
CA LEU A 22 1.33 -0.68 14.05
C LEU A 22 1.99 -1.77 14.89
N LEU A 23 3.22 -2.11 14.57
CA LEU A 23 4.06 -3.05 15.29
C LEU A 23 5.26 -2.29 15.86
N SER A 24 5.66 -2.63 17.07
CA SER A 24 6.84 -2.06 17.71
C SER A 24 7.68 -3.16 18.33
N SER A 25 9.01 -3.02 18.26
CA SER A 25 9.93 -3.90 18.99
C SER A 25 9.89 -3.70 20.50
N HIS A 26 9.24 -2.63 20.98
CA HIS A 26 9.09 -2.31 22.40
C HIS A 26 7.63 -1.98 22.74
N PRO A 27 7.16 -2.30 23.95
CA PRO A 27 5.86 -1.83 24.42
C PRO A 27 5.77 -0.30 24.34
N PHE A 28 4.62 0.21 23.89
CA PHE A 28 4.32 1.64 23.92
C PHE A 28 2.97 1.84 24.58
N HIS A 29 2.85 2.92 25.34
CA HIS A 29 1.57 3.32 25.93
C HIS A 29 0.65 3.90 24.86
N THR A 30 -0.66 3.95 25.16
CA THR A 30 -1.64 4.59 24.29
C THR A 30 -1.17 6.01 23.95
N VAL A 31 -1.01 6.28 22.64
CA VAL A 31 -0.57 7.57 22.12
C VAL A 31 -1.79 8.31 21.61
N TYR A 32 -1.93 9.58 22.00
CA TYR A 32 -2.91 10.51 21.45
C TYR A 32 -2.17 11.77 21.04
N GLU A 33 -2.07 12.00 19.73
CA GLU A 33 -1.36 13.14 19.19
C GLU A 33 -2.22 13.87 18.16
N GLN A 34 -2.14 15.20 18.19
CA GLN A 34 -2.77 16.06 17.21
C GLN A 34 -1.71 16.81 16.43
N PHE A 35 -1.78 16.69 15.11
CA PHE A 35 -0.87 17.36 14.19
C PHE A 35 -1.63 18.45 13.44
N SER A 36 -1.13 19.68 13.52
CA SER A 36 -1.55 20.74 12.61
C SER A 36 -0.87 20.55 11.25
N LYS A 37 -1.33 21.29 10.24
CA LYS A 37 -0.70 21.30 8.91
C LYS A 37 0.81 21.61 8.95
N ASN A 38 1.24 22.47 9.88
CA ASN A 38 2.63 22.89 10.02
C ASN A 38 3.52 21.81 10.66
N ASP A 39 2.92 20.80 11.30
CA ASP A 39 3.65 19.68 11.90
C ASP A 39 3.94 18.56 10.89
N LEU A 40 3.37 18.65 9.69
CA LEU A 40 3.42 17.60 8.68
C LEU A 40 4.48 17.88 7.61
N PRO A 41 5.15 16.83 7.10
CA PRO A 41 6.03 16.95 5.93
C PRO A 41 5.31 17.60 4.74
N GLU A 42 6.04 18.35 3.89
CA GLU A 42 5.45 19.16 2.83
C GLU A 42 4.53 18.33 1.89
N ASN A 43 4.96 17.13 1.51
CA ASN A 43 4.21 16.19 0.69
C ASN A 43 2.88 15.74 1.31
N VAL A 44 2.78 15.73 2.64
CA VAL A 44 1.55 15.42 3.37
C VAL A 44 0.74 16.69 3.62
N SER A 45 1.38 17.77 4.06
CA SER A 45 0.73 19.06 4.37
C SER A 45 0.02 19.65 3.15
N THR A 46 0.60 19.48 1.95
CA THR A 46 0.02 19.89 0.66
C THR A 46 -1.20 19.07 0.27
N SER A 47 -1.44 17.94 0.95
CA SER A 47 -2.62 17.09 0.83
C SER A 47 -3.77 17.49 1.79
N PHE A 48 -3.52 18.40 2.73
CA PHE A 48 -4.55 18.94 3.62
C PHE A 48 -5.22 20.19 3.04
N GLY A 49 -6.54 20.16 2.92
CA GLY A 49 -7.35 21.34 2.61
C GLY A 49 -7.65 22.16 3.87
N GLY A 50 -7.25 23.43 3.89
CA GLY A 50 -7.56 24.37 4.98
C GLY A 50 -6.73 24.18 6.27
N ASN A 51 -7.30 24.65 7.40
CA ASN A 51 -6.71 24.57 8.75
C ASN A 51 -7.11 23.27 9.49
N GLY A 52 -7.13 22.14 8.78
CA GLY A 52 -7.47 20.86 9.38
C GLY A 52 -6.39 20.34 10.34
N THR A 53 -6.79 19.67 11.41
CA THR A 53 -5.91 18.93 12.32
C THR A 53 -6.05 17.44 12.07
N ILE A 54 -4.94 16.69 12.03
CA ILE A 54 -4.95 15.23 12.08
C ILE A 54 -4.91 14.82 13.54
N THR A 55 -5.80 13.91 13.95
CA THR A 55 -5.66 13.21 15.21
C THR A 55 -5.19 11.79 14.95
N VAL A 56 -4.04 11.43 15.51
CA VAL A 56 -3.53 10.05 15.52
C VAL A 56 -3.78 9.48 16.91
N LYS A 57 -4.48 8.35 16.95
CA LYS A 57 -4.70 7.59 18.18
C LYS A 57 -4.12 6.20 17.99
N ILE A 58 -3.19 5.82 18.85
CA ILE A 58 -2.56 4.51 18.83
C ILE A 58 -2.96 3.84 20.15
N TYR A 59 -3.71 2.75 20.05
CA TYR A 59 -4.14 1.96 21.20
C TYR A 59 -3.35 0.67 21.23
N GLN A 60 -2.93 0.24 22.42
CA GLN A 60 -2.41 -1.11 22.60
C GLN A 60 -3.51 -2.13 22.27
N ASN A 61 -3.14 -3.18 21.55
CA ASN A 61 -4.07 -4.27 21.27
C ASN A 61 -4.33 -5.07 22.57
N THR A 62 -5.58 -5.15 23.00
CA THR A 62 -5.96 -5.86 24.23
C THR A 62 -6.09 -7.37 24.05
N THR A 63 -6.32 -7.85 22.82
CA THR A 63 -6.50 -9.29 22.56
C THR A 63 -5.18 -10.00 22.33
N MET A 64 -4.24 -9.33 21.66
CA MET A 64 -2.90 -9.87 21.43
C MET A 64 -1.88 -8.71 21.53
N PRO A 65 -1.49 -8.36 22.77
CA PRO A 65 -0.61 -7.22 23.04
C PRO A 65 0.84 -7.45 22.61
N THR A 66 1.26 -8.70 22.56
CA THR A 66 2.63 -9.12 22.24
C THR A 66 2.58 -10.28 21.25
N ILE A 67 3.49 -10.28 20.28
CA ILE A 67 3.70 -11.40 19.37
C ILE A 67 5.03 -12.04 19.76
N ASP A 68 4.99 -13.30 20.17
CA ASP A 68 6.21 -14.09 20.34
C ASP A 68 6.62 -14.66 18.97
N LEU A 69 7.89 -14.46 18.62
CA LEU A 69 8.48 -14.99 17.39
C LEU A 69 8.70 -16.51 17.44
N ASN A 70 8.81 -17.06 18.65
CA ASN A 70 9.05 -18.47 18.88
C ASN A 70 7.74 -19.27 19.03
N ASP A 71 6.61 -18.59 19.20
CA ASP A 71 5.29 -19.23 19.29
C ASP A 71 4.81 -19.63 17.89
N LEU A 72 5.39 -20.72 17.42
CA LEU A 72 4.97 -21.44 16.21
C LEU A 72 3.97 -22.56 16.53
N GLU A 73 3.64 -22.76 17.81
CA GLU A 73 2.70 -23.79 18.27
C GLU A 73 1.28 -23.49 17.77
N GLN A 74 0.92 -22.21 17.61
CA GLN A 74 -0.32 -21.80 16.94
C GLN A 74 -0.47 -22.36 15.51
N TYR A 75 0.63 -22.80 14.87
CA TYR A 75 0.64 -23.39 13.53
C TYR A 75 0.71 -24.93 13.54
N GLN A 76 0.79 -25.57 14.71
CA GLN A 76 0.77 -27.03 14.85
C GLN A 76 -0.65 -27.61 14.84
N ALA A 77 -1.63 -26.83 15.28
CA ALA A 77 -3.04 -27.18 15.12
C ALA A 77 -3.46 -26.84 13.68
N GLU A 78 -3.88 -27.84 12.89
CA GLU A 78 -4.32 -27.69 11.50
C GLU A 78 -5.55 -26.77 11.35
N GLU A 79 -6.20 -26.41 12.45
CA GLU A 79 -7.37 -25.54 12.49
C GLU A 79 -6.98 -24.07 12.70
N LEU A 80 -7.33 -23.21 11.73
CA LEU A 80 -7.47 -21.74 11.81
C LEU A 80 -6.40 -20.83 11.18
N LEU A 81 -5.41 -21.36 10.47
CA LEU A 81 -4.32 -20.53 9.89
C LEU A 81 -4.68 -19.57 8.75
N LEU A 82 -5.88 -19.68 8.19
CA LEU A 82 -6.32 -18.90 7.03
C LEU A 82 -7.21 -17.70 7.38
N ASN A 83 -7.72 -17.61 8.62
CA ASN A 83 -8.77 -16.65 8.96
C ASN A 83 -8.42 -15.61 10.04
N GLU A 84 -7.23 -15.69 10.65
CA GLU A 84 -6.88 -14.76 11.73
C GLU A 84 -6.03 -13.59 11.21
N ASP A 85 -6.69 -12.43 11.06
CA ASP A 85 -6.01 -11.14 11.19
C ASP A 85 -5.33 -11.14 12.57
N ARG A 86 -4.04 -10.81 12.63
CA ARG A 86 -3.15 -10.69 13.81
C ARG A 86 -2.28 -11.92 14.13
N THR A 87 -1.88 -12.70 13.14
CA THR A 87 -0.92 -13.80 13.36
C THR A 87 0.54 -13.38 13.17
N LEU A 88 1.49 -14.20 13.64
CA LEU A 88 2.93 -14.05 13.37
C LEU A 88 3.21 -13.85 11.87
N ARG A 89 2.49 -14.59 11.02
CA ARG A 89 2.52 -14.45 9.56
C ARG A 89 2.23 -13.02 9.11
N GLN A 90 1.13 -12.41 9.58
CA GLN A 90 0.79 -11.03 9.19
C GLN A 90 1.87 -10.05 9.65
N MET A 91 2.42 -10.25 10.85
CA MET A 91 3.51 -9.41 11.35
C MET A 91 4.74 -9.49 10.43
N LEU A 92 5.16 -10.70 10.05
CA LEU A 92 6.28 -10.90 9.12
C LEU A 92 5.97 -10.26 7.75
N GLU A 93 4.74 -10.37 7.24
CA GLU A 93 4.34 -9.71 6.00
C GLU A 93 4.44 -8.17 6.07
N ILE A 94 4.06 -7.55 7.19
CA ILE A 94 4.20 -6.10 7.41
C ILE A 94 5.68 -5.71 7.45
N ILE A 95 6.49 -6.41 8.24
CA ILE A 95 7.94 -6.14 8.37
C ILE A 95 8.63 -6.22 7.01
N LEU A 96 8.30 -7.23 6.20
CA LEU A 96 8.85 -7.41 4.85
C LEU A 96 8.49 -6.27 3.88
N SER A 97 7.41 -5.52 4.13
CA SER A 97 7.05 -4.34 3.34
C SER A 97 7.79 -3.07 3.78
N GLN A 98 8.28 -3.01 5.02
CA GLN A 98 8.57 -1.74 5.67
C GLN A 98 9.66 -0.94 4.93
N ASN A 99 10.78 -1.58 4.55
CA ASN A 99 11.84 -0.91 3.81
C ASN A 99 11.34 -0.33 2.46
N ALA A 100 10.50 -1.08 1.74
CA ALA A 100 9.93 -0.58 0.49
C ALA A 100 9.02 0.63 0.71
N VAL A 101 8.20 0.60 1.78
CA VAL A 101 7.34 1.72 2.19
C VAL A 101 8.19 2.94 2.57
N ASP A 102 9.19 2.76 3.42
CA ASP A 102 10.07 3.83 3.92
C ASP A 102 10.87 4.49 2.79
N SER A 103 11.29 3.71 1.80
CA SER A 103 12.06 4.22 0.66
C SER A 103 11.27 5.20 -0.21
N GLY A 104 9.92 5.17 -0.16
CA GLY A 104 9.06 5.97 -1.02
C GLY A 104 9.11 5.60 -2.52
N ASN A 105 9.93 4.62 -2.92
CA ASN A 105 10.18 4.24 -4.32
C ASN A 105 9.18 3.20 -4.85
N TYR A 106 8.34 2.66 -3.96
CA TYR A 106 7.37 1.62 -4.27
C TYR A 106 5.95 2.10 -3.95
N ASP A 107 4.99 1.67 -4.77
CA ASP A 107 3.57 1.75 -4.47
C ASP A 107 3.10 0.40 -3.91
N VAL A 108 2.36 0.46 -2.80
CA VAL A 108 1.71 -0.70 -2.19
C VAL A 108 0.30 -0.80 -2.78
N VAL A 109 0.08 -1.74 -3.70
CA VAL A 109 -1.24 -1.93 -4.35
C VAL A 109 -2.15 -2.80 -3.49
N ARG A 110 -1.58 -3.84 -2.87
CA ARG A 110 -2.20 -4.72 -1.87
C ARG A 110 -1.18 -4.98 -0.76
N ARG A 111 -1.59 -5.52 0.40
CA ARG A 111 -0.69 -5.83 1.53
C ARG A 111 0.60 -6.56 1.11
N SER A 112 0.48 -7.44 0.12
CA SER A 112 1.54 -8.28 -0.43
C SER A 112 2.16 -7.78 -1.74
N GLU A 113 1.60 -6.76 -2.39
CA GLU A 113 1.99 -6.37 -3.75
C GLU A 113 2.68 -5.01 -3.77
N LEU A 114 3.95 -5.04 -4.14
CA LEU A 114 4.83 -3.88 -4.21
C LEU A 114 5.24 -3.66 -5.66
N TYR A 115 5.03 -2.45 -6.19
CA TYR A 115 5.46 -2.08 -7.53
C TYR A 115 6.40 -0.89 -7.48
N ARG A 116 7.50 -0.96 -8.22
CA ARG A 116 8.39 0.20 -8.36
C ARG A 116 7.64 1.32 -9.08
N LYS A 117 7.85 2.56 -8.64
CA LYS A 117 7.29 3.75 -9.30
C LYS A 117 7.88 4.03 -10.69
N HIS A 118 8.94 3.32 -11.08
CA HIS A 118 9.52 3.42 -12.41
C HIS A 118 8.56 2.87 -13.48
N GLU A 119 8.30 3.68 -14.51
CA GLU A 119 7.31 3.41 -15.56
C GLU A 119 7.99 3.11 -16.89
N ASN A 120 7.59 2.01 -17.54
CA ASN A 120 7.95 1.71 -18.93
C ASN A 120 6.72 1.90 -19.81
N LYS A 121 6.66 3.00 -20.58
CA LYS A 121 5.49 3.33 -21.43
C LYS A 121 5.22 2.23 -22.46
N ILE A 122 3.95 1.86 -22.60
CA ILE A 122 3.48 0.88 -23.60
C ILE A 122 2.43 1.46 -24.58
N GLY A 123 2.08 2.74 -24.42
CA GLY A 123 1.09 3.45 -25.25
C GLY A 123 -0.30 3.52 -24.61
N TYR A 124 -1.18 4.32 -25.21
CA TYR A 124 -2.54 4.61 -24.75
C TYR A 124 -2.61 5.11 -23.30
N GLY A 125 -1.62 5.92 -22.91
CA GLY A 125 -1.40 6.40 -21.54
C GLY A 125 -1.21 5.29 -20.51
N LEU A 126 -0.86 4.07 -20.95
CA LEU A 126 -0.48 2.95 -20.09
C LEU A 126 1.05 2.80 -20.03
N CYS A 127 1.51 2.37 -18.87
CA CYS A 127 2.87 1.92 -18.62
C CYS A 127 2.86 0.53 -18.00
N THR A 128 3.99 -0.16 -18.10
CA THR A 128 4.25 -1.33 -17.28
C THR A 128 5.16 -0.95 -16.12
N ARG A 129 4.82 -1.48 -14.94
CA ARG A 129 5.66 -1.39 -13.76
C ARG A 129 6.06 -2.80 -13.33
N VAL A 130 7.30 -2.92 -12.88
CA VAL A 130 7.84 -4.16 -12.33
C VAL A 130 7.65 -4.14 -10.82
N GLY A 131 7.17 -5.24 -10.28
CA GLY A 131 6.89 -5.42 -8.88
C GLY A 131 7.06 -6.86 -8.43
N SER A 132 6.62 -7.12 -7.22
CA SER A 132 6.54 -8.46 -6.68
C SER A 132 5.31 -8.63 -5.80
N SER A 133 4.77 -9.85 -5.83
CA SER A 133 3.87 -10.34 -4.81
C SER A 133 4.69 -11.12 -3.80
N LYS A 134 4.69 -10.66 -2.55
CA LYS A 134 5.39 -11.30 -1.44
C LYS A 134 4.39 -11.82 -0.42
N GLY A 135 4.71 -12.94 0.21
CA GLY A 135 3.91 -13.49 1.30
C GLY A 135 4.77 -14.33 2.23
N VAL A 136 4.19 -14.67 3.36
CA VAL A 136 4.82 -15.59 4.31
C VAL A 136 3.97 -16.86 4.36
N ARG A 137 4.63 -18.00 4.18
CA ARG A 137 4.02 -19.31 4.41
C ARG A 137 4.71 -19.96 5.59
N ILE A 138 3.94 -20.67 6.41
CA ILE A 138 4.51 -21.52 7.43
C ILE A 138 4.69 -22.90 6.81
N ILE A 139 5.90 -23.44 6.90
CA ILE A 139 6.26 -24.74 6.32
C ILE A 139 6.83 -25.64 7.42
N GLU A 140 6.57 -26.94 7.30
CA GLU A 140 7.27 -27.96 8.06
C GLU A 140 8.54 -28.35 7.30
N THR A 141 9.68 -28.36 8.00
CA THR A 141 10.98 -28.75 7.44
C THR A 141 11.56 -29.88 8.25
N GLU A 142 12.12 -30.88 7.58
CA GLU A 142 12.84 -31.97 8.24
C GLU A 142 14.33 -31.63 8.29
N THR A 143 14.87 -31.53 9.50
CA THR A 143 16.30 -31.30 9.72
C THR A 143 16.91 -32.55 10.34
N LYS A 144 17.94 -33.12 9.69
CA LYS A 144 18.72 -34.22 10.26
C LYS A 144 19.74 -33.67 11.25
N LYS A 145 19.64 -34.09 12.50
CA LYS A 145 20.65 -33.80 13.53
C LYS A 145 21.96 -34.57 13.23
N PRO A 146 23.10 -34.13 13.78
CA PRO A 146 24.38 -34.82 13.62
C PRO A 146 24.39 -36.29 14.09
N ASN A 147 23.47 -36.65 15.01
CA ASN A 147 23.27 -38.01 15.53
C ASN A 147 22.39 -38.90 14.62
N GLY A 148 21.93 -38.39 13.46
CA GLY A 148 21.07 -39.12 12.53
C GLY A 148 19.57 -39.04 12.82
N GLU A 149 19.15 -38.43 13.94
CA GLU A 149 17.73 -38.20 14.23
C GLU A 149 17.11 -37.18 13.25
N VAL A 150 15.91 -37.47 12.77
CA VAL A 150 15.11 -36.54 11.97
C VAL A 150 14.24 -35.73 12.92
N MET A 151 14.39 -34.41 12.89
CA MET A 151 13.55 -33.47 13.62
C MET A 151 12.68 -32.69 12.65
N LYS A 152 11.37 -32.70 12.88
CA LYS A 152 10.42 -31.82 12.19
C LYS A 152 10.43 -30.45 12.86
N GLU A 153 10.62 -29.40 12.09
CA GLU A 153 10.72 -28.03 12.56
C GLU A 153 9.84 -27.13 11.70
N ILE A 154 8.96 -26.36 12.34
CA ILE A 154 8.11 -25.39 11.67
C ILE A 154 8.91 -24.11 11.45
N LYS A 155 8.90 -23.58 10.23
CA LYS A 155 9.61 -22.33 9.88
C LYS A 155 8.75 -21.43 9.00
N PRO A 156 8.84 -20.10 9.17
CA PRO A 156 8.32 -19.17 8.18
C PRO A 156 9.20 -19.17 6.93
N ALA A 157 8.59 -19.37 5.77
CA ALA A 157 9.19 -19.25 4.46
C ALA A 157 8.67 -18.00 3.74
N LEU A 158 9.61 -17.24 3.17
CA LEU A 158 9.32 -16.12 2.30
C LEU A 158 8.95 -16.65 0.91
N VAL A 159 7.76 -16.30 0.43
CA VAL A 159 7.33 -16.56 -0.94
C VAL A 159 7.36 -15.24 -1.70
N ILE A 160 8.09 -15.20 -2.81
CA ILE A 160 8.17 -14.05 -3.70
C ILE A 160 7.88 -14.50 -5.12
N ASP A 161 6.98 -13.77 -5.77
CA ASP A 161 6.67 -13.91 -7.18
C ASP A 161 6.85 -12.55 -7.87
N PHE A 162 7.64 -12.51 -8.95
CA PHE A 162 7.94 -11.27 -9.67
C PHE A 162 6.87 -11.00 -10.72
N LYS A 163 6.33 -9.78 -10.71
CA LYS A 163 5.24 -9.39 -11.59
C LYS A 163 5.63 -8.21 -12.46
N LYS A 164 5.11 -8.21 -13.70
CA LYS A 164 5.06 -7.02 -14.56
C LYS A 164 3.60 -6.77 -14.87
N SER A 165 3.09 -5.59 -14.51
CA SER A 165 1.65 -5.30 -14.61
C SER A 165 1.42 -3.93 -15.26
N PRO A 166 0.29 -3.76 -15.98
CA PRO A 166 -0.07 -2.47 -16.57
C PRO A 166 -0.62 -1.51 -15.51
N PHE A 167 -0.28 -0.23 -15.66
CA PHE A 167 -0.75 0.90 -14.86
C PHE A 167 -1.04 2.08 -15.78
N TYR A 168 -1.88 3.02 -15.33
CA TYR A 168 -1.92 4.34 -15.95
C TYR A 168 -0.59 5.07 -15.71
N CYS A 169 -0.02 5.66 -16.75
CA CYS A 169 1.16 6.52 -16.64
C CYS A 169 0.85 7.72 -15.76
N SER A 170 1.87 8.20 -15.04
CA SER A 170 1.80 9.50 -14.40
C SER A 170 1.80 10.60 -15.48
N GLY A 171 0.73 11.39 -15.57
CA GLY A 171 0.59 12.38 -16.63
C GLY A 171 -0.70 13.19 -16.52
N LYS A 172 -0.93 14.07 -17.51
CA LYS A 172 -2.18 14.82 -17.58
C LYS A 172 -3.28 13.90 -18.10
N PHE A 173 -4.45 13.97 -17.48
CA PHE A 173 -5.60 13.18 -17.91
C PHE A 173 -5.99 13.45 -19.37
N ILE A 174 -5.83 14.70 -19.84
CA ILE A 174 -6.11 15.05 -21.22
C ILE A 174 -5.24 14.27 -22.20
N ASP A 175 -3.95 14.05 -21.90
CA ASP A 175 -3.04 13.32 -22.77
C ASP A 175 -3.48 11.85 -22.90
N LEU A 176 -3.91 11.24 -21.79
CA LEU A 176 -4.47 9.88 -21.77
C LEU A 176 -5.75 9.79 -22.61
N VAL A 177 -6.68 10.73 -22.44
CA VAL A 177 -7.94 10.75 -23.20
C VAL A 177 -7.68 10.96 -24.69
N THR A 178 -6.82 11.91 -25.06
CA THR A 178 -6.46 12.18 -26.45
C THR A 178 -5.80 10.97 -27.11
N GLU A 179 -4.86 10.31 -26.42
CA GLU A 179 -4.20 9.11 -26.97
C GLU A 179 -5.19 7.96 -27.19
N PHE A 180 -6.15 7.77 -26.27
CA PHE A 180 -7.20 6.77 -26.42
C PHE A 180 -8.13 7.07 -27.60
N LEU A 181 -8.65 8.31 -27.69
CA LEU A 181 -9.58 8.70 -28.75
C LEU A 181 -8.94 8.64 -30.14
N ASN A 182 -7.68 9.08 -30.28
CA ASN A 182 -6.96 9.00 -31.55
C ASN A 182 -6.69 7.55 -32.01
N GLY A 183 -6.63 6.61 -31.08
CA GLY A 183 -6.43 5.19 -31.36
C GLY A 183 -7.72 4.40 -31.67
N TYR A 184 -8.88 4.97 -31.36
CA TYR A 184 -10.16 4.28 -31.49
C TYR A 184 -10.66 4.27 -32.94
N ARG A 185 -11.03 3.09 -33.45
CA ARG A 185 -11.45 2.89 -34.85
C ARG A 185 -12.98 2.89 -35.04
N GLY A 186 -13.71 3.64 -34.23
CA GLY A 186 -15.16 3.79 -34.31
C GLY A 186 -15.60 5.24 -34.49
N ASN A 187 -16.91 5.50 -34.41
CA ASN A 187 -17.40 6.88 -34.40
C ASN A 187 -17.07 7.58 -33.07
N GLU A 188 -17.10 8.92 -33.09
CA GLU A 188 -16.72 9.75 -31.95
C GLU A 188 -17.60 9.50 -30.71
N GLU A 189 -18.92 9.34 -30.90
CA GLU A 189 -19.86 9.14 -29.79
C GLU A 189 -19.65 7.79 -29.08
N GLU A 190 -19.32 6.74 -29.82
CA GLU A 190 -18.90 5.45 -29.26
C GLU A 190 -17.54 5.55 -28.58
N ALA A 191 -16.60 6.28 -29.16
CA ALA A 191 -15.27 6.48 -28.57
C ALA A 191 -15.36 7.11 -27.18
N TYR A 192 -16.19 8.14 -27.00
CA TYR A 192 -16.43 8.74 -25.69
C TYR A 192 -17.13 7.78 -24.72
N ARG A 193 -18.13 7.02 -25.18
CA ARG A 193 -18.80 6.00 -24.33
C ARG A 193 -17.84 4.91 -23.86
N GLU A 194 -16.93 4.44 -24.71
CA GLU A 194 -15.90 3.48 -24.32
C GLU A 194 -14.84 4.10 -23.41
N ALA A 195 -14.41 5.33 -23.70
CA ALA A 195 -13.49 6.07 -22.83
C ALA A 195 -14.08 6.23 -21.42
N GLU A 196 -15.37 6.51 -21.28
CA GLU A 196 -16.02 6.58 -19.96
C GLU A 196 -15.95 5.26 -19.21
N LYS A 197 -16.13 4.12 -19.89
CA LYS A 197 -16.03 2.79 -19.27
C LYS A 197 -14.61 2.50 -18.80
N VAL A 198 -13.61 2.79 -19.65
CA VAL A 198 -12.19 2.52 -19.37
C VAL A 198 -11.68 3.42 -18.24
N PHE A 199 -12.03 4.70 -18.26
CA PHE A 199 -11.54 5.69 -17.31
C PHE A 199 -12.39 5.82 -16.05
N LYS A 200 -13.50 5.07 -15.96
CA LYS A 200 -14.36 5.06 -14.78
C LYS A 200 -13.53 4.79 -13.52
N ASN A 201 -13.72 5.64 -12.52
CA ASN A 201 -13.06 5.54 -11.21
C ASN A 201 -11.56 5.83 -11.19
N ILE A 202 -10.97 6.34 -12.28
CA ILE A 202 -9.61 6.86 -12.22
C ILE A 202 -9.57 8.02 -11.23
N ARG A 203 -8.53 8.02 -10.38
CA ARG A 203 -8.25 9.10 -9.44
C ARG A 203 -7.45 10.19 -10.13
N LEU A 204 -7.96 11.40 -10.09
CA LEU A 204 -7.39 12.59 -10.71
C LEU A 204 -7.10 13.63 -9.64
N THR A 205 -5.98 14.31 -9.79
CA THR A 205 -5.60 15.43 -8.92
C THR A 205 -5.70 16.72 -9.72
N PRO A 206 -6.58 17.68 -9.35
CA PRO A 206 -6.67 18.96 -10.03
C PRO A 206 -5.35 19.72 -9.93
N ILE A 207 -4.92 20.31 -11.05
CA ILE A 207 -3.65 21.07 -11.11
C ILE A 207 -3.67 22.25 -10.12
N TYR A 208 -4.83 22.90 -9.96
CA TYR A 208 -5.01 24.06 -9.08
C TYR A 208 -5.18 23.69 -7.60
N GLN A 209 -5.41 22.42 -7.26
CA GLN A 209 -5.69 21.97 -5.90
C GLN A 209 -5.16 20.55 -5.69
N LYS A 210 -3.83 20.43 -5.50
CA LYS A 210 -3.13 19.13 -5.45
C LYS A 210 -3.50 18.25 -4.25
N ASN A 211 -4.10 18.82 -3.22
CA ASN A 211 -4.67 18.10 -2.07
C ASN A 211 -5.97 17.36 -2.37
N ARG A 212 -6.67 17.75 -3.43
CA ARG A 212 -7.96 17.16 -3.73
C ARG A 212 -7.76 15.98 -4.68
N VAL A 213 -8.29 14.82 -4.30
CA VAL A 213 -8.41 13.70 -5.22
C VAL A 213 -9.85 13.63 -5.68
N LEU A 214 -10.06 13.80 -6.98
CA LEU A 214 -11.33 13.60 -7.66
C LEU A 214 -11.36 12.21 -8.28
N GLN A 215 -12.56 11.68 -8.45
CA GLN A 215 -12.77 10.43 -9.16
C GLN A 215 -13.49 10.74 -10.47
N PHE A 216 -12.92 10.30 -11.59
CA PHE A 216 -13.58 10.44 -12.88
C PHE A 216 -14.85 9.57 -12.91
N THR A 217 -15.96 10.18 -13.32
CA THR A 217 -17.27 9.54 -13.41
C THR A 217 -17.77 9.48 -14.84
N LYS A 218 -17.81 10.63 -15.51
CA LYS A 218 -18.29 10.79 -16.89
C LYS A 218 -17.76 12.06 -17.54
N PHE A 219 -17.84 12.14 -18.86
CA PHE A 219 -17.70 13.40 -19.58
C PHE A 219 -18.99 14.22 -19.47
N THR A 220 -18.86 15.54 -19.62
CA THR A 220 -20.03 16.42 -19.72
C THR A 220 -20.61 16.33 -21.13
N SER A 221 -21.93 16.44 -21.25
CA SER A 221 -22.62 16.45 -22.54
C SER A 221 -22.38 17.72 -23.37
N GLN A 222 -21.83 18.76 -22.74
CA GLN A 222 -21.52 20.03 -23.38
C GLN A 222 -20.07 20.43 -23.09
N PRO A 223 -19.39 21.11 -24.04
CA PRO A 223 -18.06 21.63 -23.83
C PRO A 223 -18.08 22.74 -22.78
N PHE A 224 -16.94 22.94 -22.12
CA PHE A 224 -16.78 23.96 -21.08
C PHE A 224 -17.10 25.37 -21.59
N SER A 225 -16.86 25.67 -22.87
CA SER A 225 -17.17 26.96 -23.50
C SER A 225 -18.65 27.31 -23.55
N LYS A 226 -19.56 26.36 -23.26
CA LYS A 226 -21.02 26.55 -23.23
C LYS A 226 -21.59 26.51 -21.81
N LEU A 227 -20.75 26.34 -20.78
CA LEU A 227 -21.14 26.40 -19.38
C LEU A 227 -20.97 27.86 -18.90
N GLU A 228 -21.99 28.68 -19.15
CA GLU A 228 -22.19 29.98 -18.49
C GLU A 228 -23.12 29.83 -17.28
#